data_AF-A0A9K3DBH6-F1
#
_entry.id   AF-A0A9K3DBH6-F1
#
_cell.length_a   1.000
_cell.length_b   1.000
_cell.length_c   1.000
_cell.angle_alpha   90.00
_cell.angle_beta   90.00
_cell.angle_gamma   90.00
#
_symmetry.space_group_name_H-M   'P 1'
#
loop_
_entity.id
_entity.type
_entity.pdbx_description
1 polymer ?
#
loop_
_entity_poly.entity_id
_entity_poly.type
_entity_poly.pdbx_seq_one_letter_code
_entity_poly.pdbx_strand_id
1 'polypeptide(L)'
;ASFYDLATDCERELVSFLNDSFLKLRTLASSLSLLLHLLEVKQVGKDGVDQEQLLSAHLRAKLGDVMTRVTEEINSVGETFTQQKDNPPIDVGHPPISGAIIWARSLFQKAKKPFGLVQKILESNADMTEVIGRDAV
;
A
#
# COMPACT_ATOMS: atom_id res chain seq x y z
N ALA A 1 -31.47 -4.84 21.66
CA ALA A 1 -30.04 -4.80 21.30
C ALA A 1 -29.37 -3.75 22.17
N SER A 2 -28.25 -4.08 22.79
CA SER A 2 -27.42 -3.10 23.49
C SER A 2 -26.76 -2.17 22.46
N PHE A 3 -26.42 -0.93 22.84
CA PHE A 3 -25.65 -0.01 21.98
C PHE A 3 -24.36 -0.66 21.47
N TYR A 4 -23.74 -1.48 22.31
CA TYR A 4 -22.52 -2.23 22.01
C TYR A 4 -22.71 -3.25 20.88
N ASP A 5 -23.86 -3.94 20.84
CA ASP A 5 -24.16 -4.92 19.79
C ASP A 5 -24.29 -4.23 18.42
N LEU A 6 -24.98 -3.08 18.40
CA LEU A 6 -25.16 -2.28 17.19
C LEU A 6 -23.82 -1.72 16.67
N ALA A 7 -22.94 -1.30 17.57
CA ALA A 7 -21.60 -0.85 17.22
C ALA A 7 -20.77 -1.97 16.58
N THR A 8 -20.80 -3.17 17.15
CA THR A 8 -20.09 -4.33 16.59
C THR A 8 -20.65 -4.78 15.24
N ASP A 9 -21.97 -4.73 15.04
CA ASP A 9 -22.58 -5.06 13.75
C ASP A 9 -22.21 -4.04 12.67
N CYS A 10 -22.20 -2.75 13.02
CA CYS A 10 -21.71 -1.68 12.13
C CYS A 10 -20.23 -1.89 11.76
N GLU A 11 -19.36 -2.25 12.70
CA GLU A 11 -17.96 -2.56 12.41
C GLU A 11 -17.81 -3.74 11.45
N ARG A 12 -18.61 -4.81 11.62
CA ARG A 12 -18.61 -5.96 10.70
C ARG A 12 -19.03 -5.56 9.29
N GLU A 13 -20.07 -4.75 9.17
CA GLU A 13 -20.55 -4.27 7.87
C GLU A 13 -19.49 -3.38 7.19
N LEU A 14 -18.83 -2.50 7.94
CA LEU A 14 -17.72 -1.70 7.44
C LEU A 14 -16.54 -2.56 6.98
N VAL A 15 -16.16 -3.60 7.73
CA VAL A 15 -15.11 -4.54 7.31
C VAL A 15 -15.48 -5.23 5.99
N SER A 16 -16.74 -5.67 5.84
CA SER A 16 -17.23 -6.28 4.60
C SER A 16 -17.19 -5.30 3.43
N PHE A 17 -17.71 -4.08 3.63
CA PHE A 17 -17.70 -3.03 2.62
C PHE A 17 -16.29 -2.65 2.17
N LEU A 18 -15.34 -2.61 3.11
CA LEU A 18 -13.94 -2.36 2.79
C LEU A 18 -13.34 -3.49 1.96
N ASN A 19 -13.59 -4.75 2.31
CA ASN A 19 -13.13 -5.88 1.52
C ASN A 19 -13.67 -5.83 0.08
N ASP A 20 -14.95 -5.51 -0.11
CA ASP A 20 -15.54 -5.33 -1.45
C ASP A 20 -14.94 -4.14 -2.19
N SER A 21 -14.63 -3.06 -1.48
CA SER A 21 -13.98 -1.88 -2.06
C SER A 21 -12.55 -2.22 -2.53
N PHE A 22 -11.81 -3.05 -1.79
CA PHE A 22 -10.48 -3.50 -2.22
C PHE A 22 -10.52 -4.35 -3.49
N LEU A 23 -11.58 -5.14 -3.70
CA LEU A 23 -11.76 -5.88 -4.96
C LEU A 23 -11.97 -4.95 -6.16
N LYS A 24 -12.50 -3.74 -5.92
CA LYS A 24 -12.75 -2.72 -6.97
C LYS A 24 -11.54 -1.85 -7.26
N LEU A 25 -10.50 -1.88 -6.41
CA LEU A 25 -9.32 -1.05 -6.60
C LEU A 25 -8.39 -1.68 -7.64
N ARG A 26 -8.24 -0.98 -8.77
CA ARG A 26 -7.46 -1.43 -9.93
C ARG A 26 -5.96 -1.60 -9.65
N THR A 27 -5.41 -0.91 -8.64
CA THR A 27 -3.96 -0.95 -8.35
C THR A 27 -3.65 -1.07 -6.86
N LEU A 28 -2.58 -1.81 -6.53
CA LEU A 28 -2.10 -2.03 -5.17
C LEU A 28 -1.78 -0.71 -4.45
N ALA A 29 -1.14 0.23 -5.15
CA ALA A 29 -0.88 1.58 -4.63
C ALA A 29 -2.15 2.34 -4.23
N SER A 30 -3.27 2.16 -4.95
CA SER A 30 -4.53 2.85 -4.60
C SER A 30 -5.18 2.21 -3.38
N SER A 31 -5.12 0.88 -3.27
CA SER A 31 -5.51 0.13 -2.07
C SER A 31 -4.73 0.57 -0.83
N LEU A 32 -3.40 0.70 -0.97
CA LEU A 32 -2.55 1.17 0.11
C LEU A 32 -2.93 2.59 0.55
N SER A 33 -3.13 3.51 -0.41
CA SER A 33 -3.52 4.90 -0.10
C SER A 33 -4.84 5.00 0.68
N LEU A 34 -5.83 4.15 0.35
CA LEU A 34 -7.12 4.13 1.05
C LEU A 34 -6.96 3.59 2.48
N LEU A 35 -6.16 2.54 2.68
CA LEU A 35 -5.88 1.99 4.01
C LEU A 35 -5.22 3.02 4.92
N LEU A 36 -4.22 3.74 4.39
CA LEU A 36 -3.54 4.80 5.16
C LEU A 36 -4.50 5.90 5.57
N HIS A 37 -5.36 6.35 4.65
CA HIS A 37 -6.33 7.39 4.95
C HIS A 37 -7.32 6.96 6.05
N LEU A 38 -7.79 5.71 6.02
CA LEU A 38 -8.69 5.19 7.04
C LEU A 38 -8.02 5.04 8.40
N LEU A 39 -6.76 4.61 8.43
CA LEU A 39 -5.98 4.55 9.66
C LEU A 39 -5.74 5.95 10.25
N GLU A 40 -5.47 6.94 9.40
CA GLU A 40 -5.27 8.33 9.80
C GLU A 40 -6.56 8.94 10.37
N VAL A 41 -7.70 8.79 9.68
CA VAL A 41 -9.02 9.27 10.14
C VAL A 41 -9.40 8.65 11.49
N LYS A 42 -9.03 7.39 11.73
CA LYS A 42 -9.29 6.71 13.01
C LYS A 42 -8.46 7.26 14.17
N GLN A 43 -7.24 7.74 13.95
CA GLN A 43 -6.43 8.30 15.03
C GLN A 43 -6.97 9.63 15.58
N VAL A 44 -7.81 10.33 14.81
CA VAL A 44 -8.38 11.64 15.16
C VAL A 44 -9.54 11.54 16.17
N GLY A 45 -10.07 10.34 16.46
CA GLY A 45 -11.24 10.13 17.35
C GLY A 45 -10.93 9.65 18.78
N LYS A 46 -9.67 9.75 19.24
CA LYS A 46 -9.15 9.15 20.49
C LYS A 46 -9.62 9.79 21.82
N ASP A 47 -10.84 10.30 21.89
CA ASP A 47 -11.44 10.72 23.16
C ASP A 47 -12.42 9.65 23.69
N GLY A 48 -11.87 8.48 24.05
CA GLY A 48 -12.54 7.55 24.96
C GLY A 48 -12.94 6.17 24.41
N VAL A 49 -12.64 5.17 25.24
CA VAL A 49 -13.17 3.79 25.33
C VAL A 49 -12.57 2.73 24.38
N ASP A 50 -12.04 1.68 25.01
CA ASP A 50 -11.25 0.53 24.51
C ASP A 50 -11.95 -0.43 23.52
N GLN A 51 -13.04 0.00 22.88
CA GLN A 51 -13.90 -0.84 22.04
C GLN A 51 -13.42 -0.96 20.58
N GLU A 52 -12.37 -0.23 20.22
CA GLU A 52 -11.89 0.03 18.85
C GLU A 52 -10.96 -1.06 18.25
N GLN A 53 -11.06 -2.31 18.69
CA GLN A 53 -10.03 -3.32 18.42
C GLN A 53 -10.22 -4.09 17.10
N LEU A 54 -11.45 -4.46 16.73
CA LEU A 54 -11.68 -5.39 15.62
C LEU A 54 -11.41 -4.74 14.26
N LEU A 55 -12.03 -3.60 13.97
CA LEU A 55 -11.82 -2.88 12.72
C LEU A 55 -10.37 -2.41 12.59
N SER A 56 -9.76 -1.93 13.68
CA SER A 56 -8.38 -1.43 13.65
C SER A 56 -7.35 -2.56 13.50
N ALA A 57 -7.56 -3.72 14.12
CA ALA A 57 -6.73 -4.91 13.90
C ALA A 57 -6.88 -5.41 12.46
N HIS A 58 -8.10 -5.49 11.93
CA HIS A 58 -8.36 -5.93 10.56
C HIS A 58 -7.72 -4.98 9.53
N LEU A 59 -7.83 -3.66 9.73
CA LEU A 59 -7.19 -2.66 8.86
C LEU A 59 -5.66 -2.77 8.89
N ARG A 60 -5.05 -2.99 10.06
CA ARG A 60 -3.59 -3.19 10.19
C ARG A 60 -3.12 -4.49 9.54
N ALA A 61 -3.85 -5.59 9.71
CA ALA A 61 -3.54 -6.85 9.04
C ALA A 61 -3.59 -6.70 7.52
N LYS A 62 -4.65 -6.06 7.01
CA LYS A 62 -4.81 -5.76 5.58
C LYS A 62 -3.71 -4.84 5.05
N LEU A 63 -3.27 -3.87 5.85
CA LEU A 63 -2.15 -3.00 5.52
C LEU A 63 -0.86 -3.82 5.31
N GLY A 64 -0.55 -4.75 6.22
CA GLY A 64 0.60 -5.64 6.08
C GLY A 64 0.57 -6.43 4.76
N ASP A 65 -0.57 -7.07 4.46
CA ASP A 65 -0.74 -7.85 3.23
C ASP A 65 -0.58 -7.01 1.97
N VAL A 66 -1.11 -5.78 1.97
CA VAL A 66 -1.01 -4.88 0.81
C VAL A 66 0.41 -4.34 0.68
N MET A 67 1.09 -4.04 1.80
CA MET A 67 2.48 -3.59 1.82
C MET A 67 3.43 -4.63 1.23
N THR A 68 3.30 -5.90 1.61
CA THR A 68 4.11 -6.99 1.04
C THR A 68 3.96 -7.03 -0.48
N ARG A 69 2.72 -7.01 -0.98
CA ARG A 69 2.46 -7.02 -2.43
C ARG A 69 2.99 -5.78 -3.15
N VAL A 70 2.92 -4.60 -2.54
CA VAL A 70 3.48 -3.36 -3.10
C VAL A 70 5.01 -3.45 -3.21
N THR A 71 5.67 -3.99 -2.18
CA THR A 71 7.11 -4.22 -2.21
C THR A 71 7.51 -5.21 -3.30
N GLU A 72 6.76 -6.30 -3.44
CA GLU A 72 6.94 -7.27 -4.54
C GLU A 72 6.76 -6.62 -5.92
N GLU A 73 5.74 -5.76 -6.09
CA GLU A 73 5.52 -5.01 -7.33
C GLU A 73 6.71 -4.10 -7.67
N ILE A 74 7.24 -3.36 -6.69
CA ILE A 74 8.42 -2.50 -6.88
C ILE A 74 9.66 -3.34 -7.27
N ASN A 75 9.89 -4.43 -6.55
CA ASN A 75 11.02 -5.34 -6.81
C ASN A 75 10.92 -5.96 -8.21
N SER A 76 9.73 -6.39 -8.64
CA SER A 76 9.49 -6.94 -9.97
C SER A 76 9.80 -5.93 -11.09
N VAL A 77 9.47 -4.65 -10.89
CA VAL A 77 9.86 -3.59 -11.83
C VAL A 77 11.38 -3.44 -11.92
N GLY A 78 12.09 -3.47 -10.78
CA GLY A 78 13.55 -3.40 -10.73
C GLY A 78 14.22 -4.62 -11.38
N GLU A 79 13.67 -5.81 -11.16
CA GLU A 79 14.12 -7.04 -11.80
C GLU A 79 13.94 -6.98 -13.32
N THR A 80 12.76 -6.56 -13.78
CA THR A 80 12.48 -6.37 -15.22
C THR A 80 13.48 -5.40 -15.86
N PHE A 81 13.77 -4.29 -15.19
CA PHE A 81 14.77 -3.34 -15.66
C PHE A 81 16.15 -3.99 -15.77
N THR A 82 16.59 -4.68 -14.73
CA THR A 82 17.93 -5.30 -14.66
C THR A 82 18.12 -6.37 -15.72
N GLN A 83 17.10 -7.20 -15.96
CA GLN A 83 17.16 -8.29 -16.95
C GLN A 83 17.16 -7.80 -18.39
N GLN A 84 16.49 -6.67 -18.68
CA GLN A 84 16.23 -6.24 -20.05
C GLN A 84 16.96 -4.95 -20.45
N LYS A 85 17.69 -4.28 -19.54
CA LYS A 85 18.34 -2.98 -19.82
C LYS A 85 19.27 -2.97 -21.05
N ASP A 86 19.92 -4.10 -21.35
CA ASP A 86 20.87 -4.21 -22.46
C ASP A 86 20.16 -4.49 -23.81
N ASN A 87 18.94 -5.03 -23.75
CA ASN A 87 18.10 -5.27 -24.92
C ASN A 87 16.60 -5.12 -24.55
N PRO A 88 16.12 -3.89 -24.36
CA PRO A 88 14.77 -3.66 -23.86
C PRO A 88 13.73 -3.96 -24.94
N PRO A 89 12.50 -4.34 -24.54
CA PRO A 89 11.39 -4.47 -25.48
C PRO A 89 11.03 -3.08 -26.01
N ILE A 90 11.17 -2.92 -27.33
CA ILE A 90 10.92 -1.67 -28.05
C ILE A 90 9.75 -1.89 -29.02
N ASP A 91 8.79 -0.97 -29.01
CA ASP A 91 7.66 -1.00 -29.94
C ASP A 91 8.13 -0.81 -31.39
N VAL A 92 7.49 -1.56 -32.29
CA VAL A 92 7.78 -1.53 -33.73
C VAL A 92 7.70 -0.09 -34.25
N GLY A 93 8.75 0.35 -34.95
CA GLY A 93 8.83 1.70 -35.52
C GLY A 93 9.55 2.73 -34.67
N HIS A 94 9.98 2.41 -33.45
CA HIS A 94 10.80 3.30 -32.64
C HIS A 94 12.31 3.10 -32.90
N PRO A 95 13.10 4.18 -33.01
CA PRO A 95 14.56 4.07 -33.01
C PRO A 95 15.08 3.41 -31.72
N PRO A 96 16.16 2.61 -31.79
CA PRO A 96 16.64 1.80 -30.65
C PRO A 96 16.86 2.60 -29.36
N ILE A 97 17.50 3.77 -29.47
CA ILE A 97 17.84 4.62 -28.32
C ILE A 97 16.57 5.23 -27.72
N SER A 98 15.69 5.81 -28.54
CA SER A 98 14.44 6.41 -28.06
C SER A 98 13.50 5.35 -27.47
N GLY A 99 13.43 4.17 -28.07
CA GLY A 99 12.62 3.06 -27.57
C GLY A 99 13.08 2.60 -26.18
N ALA A 100 14.40 2.44 -26.00
CA ALA A 100 14.98 2.12 -24.70
C ALA A 100 14.67 3.18 -23.63
N ILE A 101 14.76 4.47 -23.97
CA ILE A 101 14.43 5.58 -23.05
C ILE A 101 12.94 5.54 -22.66
N ILE A 102 12.05 5.35 -23.64
CA ILE A 102 10.60 5.28 -23.40
C ILE A 102 10.27 4.09 -22.50
N TRP A 103 10.84 2.92 -22.77
CA TRP A 103 10.68 1.73 -21.95
C TRP A 103 11.15 1.95 -20.51
N ALA A 104 12.36 2.47 -20.31
CA ALA A 104 12.91 2.75 -18.98
C ALA A 104 12.04 3.77 -18.22
N ARG A 105 11.57 4.82 -18.91
CA ARG A 105 10.65 5.80 -18.35
C ARG A 105 9.32 5.15 -17.94
N SER A 106 8.81 4.21 -18.73
CA SER A 106 7.56 3.51 -18.41
C SER A 106 7.67 2.70 -17.11
N LEU A 107 8.80 2.01 -16.90
CA LEU A 107 9.09 1.28 -15.67
C LEU A 107 9.19 2.21 -14.47
N PHE A 108 9.92 3.33 -14.63
CA PHE A 108 10.00 4.35 -13.58
C PHE A 108 8.62 4.89 -13.18
N GLN A 109 7.74 5.19 -14.16
CA GLN A 109 6.38 5.68 -13.85
C GLN A 109 5.54 4.63 -13.10
N LYS A 110 5.70 3.34 -13.41
CA LYS A 110 5.01 2.25 -12.70
C LYS A 110 5.46 2.16 -11.24
N ALA A 111 6.76 2.27 -10.97
CA ALA A 111 7.32 2.19 -9.61
C ALA A 111 7.15 3.48 -8.80
N LYS A 112 7.04 4.66 -9.44
CA LYS A 112 7.07 5.96 -8.77
C LYS A 112 6.01 6.11 -7.67
N LYS A 113 4.74 5.82 -7.99
CA LYS A 113 3.63 5.95 -7.04
C LYS A 113 3.73 4.96 -5.86
N PRO A 114 3.90 3.65 -6.08
CA PRO A 114 4.03 2.71 -4.97
C PRO A 114 5.23 3.01 -4.09
N PHE A 115 6.38 3.36 -4.68
CA PHE A 115 7.58 3.73 -3.92
C PHE A 115 7.34 4.96 -3.03
N GLY A 116 6.72 6.02 -3.56
CA GLY A 116 6.43 7.22 -2.79
C GLY A 116 5.47 6.97 -1.61
N LEU A 117 4.55 6.01 -1.73
CA LEU A 117 3.68 5.61 -0.62
C LEU A 117 4.45 4.86 0.47
N VAL A 118 5.30 3.90 0.07
CA VAL A 118 6.16 3.16 1.01
C VAL A 118 7.10 4.13 1.73
N GLN A 119 7.72 5.06 1.00
CA GLN A 119 8.57 6.09 1.59
C GLN A 119 7.81 6.95 2.60
N LYS A 120 6.61 7.44 2.27
CA LYS A 120 5.77 8.21 3.20
C LYS A 120 5.43 7.42 4.47
N ILE A 121 5.18 6.11 4.34
CA ILE A 121 4.93 5.24 5.50
C ILE A 121 6.17 5.11 6.36
N LEU A 122 7.35 4.89 5.76
CA LEU A 122 8.61 4.79 6.50
C LEU A 122 8.94 6.10 7.22
N GLU A 123 8.70 7.25 6.58
CA GLU A 123 8.89 8.57 7.17
C GLU A 123 7.88 8.85 8.30
N SER A 124 6.61 8.49 8.11
CA SER A 124 5.57 8.62 9.14
C SER A 124 5.77 7.65 10.31
N ASN A 125 6.41 6.50 10.06
CA ASN A 125 6.78 5.53 11.07
C ASN A 125 8.16 5.82 11.69
N ALA A 126 8.93 6.80 11.19
CA ALA A 126 10.18 7.22 11.84
C ALA A 126 9.93 7.87 13.22
N ASP A 127 8.72 8.39 13.46
CA ASP A 127 8.23 8.77 14.80
C ASP A 127 7.80 7.55 15.66
N MET A 128 7.74 6.34 15.09
CA MET A 128 7.40 5.07 15.78
C MET A 128 8.54 4.03 15.70
N THR A 129 9.69 4.33 15.09
CA THR A 129 10.88 3.46 15.10
C THR A 129 11.57 3.39 16.47
N GLU A 130 11.07 4.10 17.49
CA GLU A 130 11.41 3.78 18.89
C GLU A 130 10.75 2.49 19.40
N VAL A 131 9.77 1.91 18.70
CA VAL A 131 8.97 0.76 19.20
C VAL A 131 9.27 -0.56 18.47
N ILE A 132 9.92 -0.55 17.30
CA ILE A 132 10.35 -1.79 16.63
C ILE A 132 11.88 -1.85 16.74
N GLY A 133 12.32 -2.59 17.74
CA GLY A 133 13.71 -2.69 18.18
C GLY A 133 14.71 -2.87 17.04
N ARG A 134 15.83 -2.17 17.20
CA ARG A 134 17.13 -2.60 16.70
C ARG A 134 17.33 -4.04 17.17
N ASP A 135 17.25 -5.02 16.28
CA ASP A 135 17.86 -6.36 16.47
C ASP A 135 17.76 -7.13 15.14
N ALA A 136 18.32 -6.53 14.09
CA ALA A 136 18.68 -7.22 12.86
C ALA A 136 19.88 -6.52 12.21
N VAL A 137 20.97 -6.41 12.97
CA VAL A 137 22.35 -6.30 12.47
C VAL A 137 23.17 -7.37 13.16
#